data_AF-A0AAN6MZK0-F1
#
_entry.id   AF-A0AAN6MZK0-F1
#
_cell.length_a   1.000
_cell.length_b   1.000
_cell.length_c   1.000
_cell.angle_alpha   90.00
_cell.angle_beta   90.00
_cell.angle_gamma   90.00
#
_symmetry.space_group_name_H-M   'P 1'
#
loop_
_entity.id
_entity.type
_entity.pdbx_description
1 polymer ?
#
loop_
_entity_poly.entity_id
_entity_poly.type
_entity_poly.pdbx_seq_one_letter_code
_entity_poly.pdbx_strand_id
1 'polypeptide(L)'
;MAFSCTIPYFAPPTFEDIKASQNMVGESSGRRIVQVGFFTAKTMLFVKECANIPVPTVYCLFSKKEEHDHQVNYIIMETVQGQTLLSLWSTLTTGHKTAISRQLRGSFDELRKIPSPGCYGSLAFALKYQYNCAPEIHQKAEYYRRVLPVVLRGDPTSFSHADFQRKNLILRPDGTVVMVDWEAAGWYPPYWESAMAMFACGRWEDDWHAWVAQILDEHPNECAWMVMIRNELWS
;
A
#
# COMPACT_ATOMS: atom_id res chain seq x y z
N MET A 1 -2.72 4.23 30.28
CA MET A 1 -1.55 3.33 30.32
C MET A 1 -0.60 3.75 29.21
N ALA A 2 0.55 4.32 29.57
CA ALA A 2 1.57 4.72 28.62
C ALA A 2 2.37 3.48 28.21
N PHE A 3 2.35 3.11 26.94
CA PHE A 3 3.27 2.12 26.40
C PHE A 3 4.59 2.83 26.07
N SER A 4 5.56 2.77 26.98
CA SER A 4 6.96 2.94 26.63
C SER A 4 7.47 1.60 26.13
N CYS A 5 7.95 1.54 24.89
CA CYS A 5 8.67 0.39 24.38
C CYS A 5 10.05 0.84 23.91
N THR A 6 11.05 0.37 24.63
CA THR A 6 12.49 0.49 24.40
C THR A 6 12.91 -0.36 23.20
N ILE A 7 13.32 0.31 22.11
CA ILE A 7 13.99 -0.27 20.94
C ILE A 7 15.50 0.06 21.05
N PRO A 8 16.46 -0.83 20.70
CA PRO A 8 17.84 -0.73 21.18
C PRO A 8 18.64 0.47 20.64
N TYR A 9 19.15 1.25 21.59
CA TYR A 9 20.45 1.94 21.67
C TYR A 9 21.02 2.59 20.39
N PHE A 10 20.38 3.64 19.88
CA PHE A 10 21.05 4.87 19.44
C PHE A 10 20.07 6.03 19.72
N ALA A 11 20.56 7.18 20.18
CA ALA A 11 19.69 8.33 20.44
C ALA A 11 18.89 8.66 19.17
N PRO A 12 17.56 8.90 19.27
CA PRO A 12 16.77 9.34 18.13
C PRO A 12 17.38 10.63 17.56
N PRO A 13 17.39 10.82 16.22
CA PRO A 13 17.94 12.02 15.60
C PRO A 13 17.25 13.26 16.17
N THR A 14 18.04 14.32 16.38
CA THR A 14 17.56 15.57 16.97
C THR A 14 16.69 16.34 15.98
N PHE A 15 15.92 17.30 16.48
CA PHE A 15 15.13 18.19 15.61
C PHE A 15 15.97 19.02 14.65
N GLU A 16 17.23 19.29 15.00
CA GLU A 16 18.16 19.94 14.07
C GLU A 16 18.60 18.98 12.97
N ASP A 17 18.85 17.70 13.28
CA ASP A 17 19.12 16.67 12.26
C ASP A 17 17.94 16.49 11.29
N ILE A 18 16.70 16.61 11.81
CA ILE A 18 15.46 16.55 11.03
C ILE A 18 15.25 17.82 10.20
N LYS A 19 15.62 19.01 10.69
CA LYS A 19 15.43 20.28 9.97
C LYS A 19 16.56 20.58 8.97
N ALA A 20 17.78 20.14 9.25
CA ALA A 20 18.97 20.39 8.43
C ALA A 20 19.00 19.58 7.15
N SER A 21 18.20 18.51 7.07
CA SER A 21 18.12 17.67 5.90
C SER A 21 17.18 18.36 4.88
N GLN A 22 17.73 18.74 3.73
CA GLN A 22 17.03 19.57 2.75
C GLN A 22 16.28 18.69 1.74
N ASN A 23 14.98 18.98 1.59
CA ASN A 23 13.96 18.28 0.80
C ASN A 23 13.54 16.94 1.39
N MET A 24 12.29 16.80 1.87
CA MET A 24 11.64 15.50 2.14
C MET A 24 12.59 14.34 2.49
N VAL A 25 13.02 14.16 3.73
CA VAL A 25 14.14 14.93 4.29
C VAL A 25 15.36 13.99 4.42
N GLY A 26 16.08 13.76 3.31
CA GLY A 26 17.47 13.27 3.14
C GLY A 26 17.93 11.88 3.67
N GLU A 27 18.95 11.35 2.98
CA GLU A 27 19.62 10.07 3.24
C GLU A 27 20.87 10.33 4.09
N SER A 28 20.84 9.94 5.36
CA SER A 28 22.04 9.84 6.18
C SER A 28 22.08 8.46 6.83
N SER A 29 23.20 7.76 6.65
CA SER A 29 23.45 6.45 7.25
C SER A 29 22.37 5.37 6.94
N GLY A 30 21.74 5.41 5.75
CA GLY A 30 20.74 4.41 5.32
C GLY A 30 19.35 4.53 5.95
N ARG A 31 19.01 5.71 6.50
CA ARG A 31 17.70 5.99 7.13
C ARG A 31 16.90 7.01 6.33
N ARG A 32 15.58 6.79 6.24
CA ARG A 32 14.60 7.70 5.63
C ARG A 32 13.61 8.17 6.69
N ILE A 33 13.40 9.48 6.77
CA ILE A 33 12.38 10.11 7.60
C ILE A 33 11.20 10.46 6.70
N VAL A 34 10.01 10.01 7.06
CA VAL A 34 8.78 10.34 6.32
C VAL A 34 7.73 10.85 7.31
N GLN A 35 7.10 11.97 6.97
CA GLN A 35 5.89 12.44 7.63
C GLN A 35 4.73 11.60 7.10
N VAL A 36 4.20 10.70 7.93
CA VAL A 36 3.11 9.79 7.55
C VAL A 36 2.20 9.57 8.74
N GLY A 37 0.96 9.17 8.48
CA GLY A 37 0.07 8.70 9.52
C GLY A 37 0.66 7.49 10.27
N PHE A 38 0.33 7.32 11.55
CA PHE A 38 0.75 6.15 12.35
C PHE A 38 0.41 4.80 11.70
N PHE A 39 -0.57 4.80 10.80
CA PHE A 39 -1.07 3.61 10.14
C PHE A 39 0.02 2.92 9.30
N THR A 40 0.75 3.65 8.45
CA THR A 40 1.79 3.09 7.58
C THR A 40 2.86 2.31 8.36
N ALA A 41 3.38 2.90 9.45
CA ALA A 41 4.38 2.25 10.29
C ALA A 41 3.86 1.02 11.02
N LYS A 42 2.68 1.11 11.62
CA LYS A 42 2.06 -0.02 12.33
C LYS A 42 1.80 -1.17 11.36
N THR A 43 1.40 -0.85 10.13
CA THR A 43 1.21 -1.86 9.10
C THR A 43 2.52 -2.53 8.69
N MET A 44 3.61 -1.77 8.49
CA MET A 44 4.92 -2.38 8.18
C MET A 44 5.42 -3.29 9.32
N LEU A 45 5.26 -2.88 10.58
CA LEU A 45 5.60 -3.71 11.74
C LEU A 45 4.77 -5.00 11.78
N PHE A 46 3.45 -4.87 11.58
CA PHE A 46 2.53 -6.00 11.52
C PHE A 46 2.88 -6.98 10.40
N VAL A 47 3.11 -6.47 9.18
CA VAL A 47 3.49 -7.29 8.02
C VAL A 47 4.82 -7.99 8.27
N LYS A 48 5.80 -7.31 8.88
CA LYS A 48 7.10 -7.90 9.22
C LYS A 48 6.97 -9.08 10.20
N GLU A 49 5.99 -9.03 11.10
CA GLU A 49 5.72 -10.08 12.08
C GLU A 49 4.92 -11.24 11.48
N CYS A 50 3.95 -10.96 10.61
CA CYS A 50 2.99 -11.95 10.11
C CYS A 50 3.35 -12.56 8.75
N ALA A 51 4.22 -11.93 7.95
CA ALA A 51 4.55 -12.38 6.60
C ALA A 51 6.06 -12.36 6.36
N ASN A 52 6.56 -13.43 5.71
CA ASN A 52 7.96 -13.53 5.34
C ASN A 52 8.23 -12.81 4.01
N ILE A 53 8.09 -11.48 4.01
CA ILE A 53 8.31 -10.65 2.82
C ILE A 53 9.26 -9.48 3.08
N PRO A 54 9.95 -8.97 2.05
CA PRO A 54 10.77 -7.78 2.19
C PRO A 54 9.90 -6.52 2.36
N VAL A 55 10.02 -5.88 3.52
CA VAL A 55 9.47 -4.55 3.84
C VAL A 55 10.54 -3.69 4.51
N PRO A 56 10.47 -2.35 4.42
CA PRO A 56 11.41 -1.46 5.11
C PRO A 56 11.41 -1.70 6.62
N THR A 57 12.60 -1.76 7.21
CA THR A 57 12.72 -1.86 8.67
C THR A 57 12.31 -0.55 9.31
N VAL A 58 11.32 -0.57 10.20
CA VAL A 58 10.93 0.60 11.00
C VAL A 58 11.84 0.71 12.22
N TYR A 59 12.57 1.82 12.36
CA TYR A 59 13.49 2.05 13.47
C TYR A 59 12.85 2.83 14.63
N CYS A 60 12.00 3.82 14.32
CA CYS A 60 11.41 4.68 15.34
C CYS A 60 10.10 5.31 14.87
N LEU A 61 9.18 5.52 15.82
CA LEU A 61 7.95 6.30 15.68
C LEU A 61 7.94 7.38 16.74
N PHE A 62 7.70 8.63 16.35
CA PHE A 62 7.53 9.70 17.32
C PHE A 62 6.48 10.71 16.84
N SER A 63 5.90 11.40 17.82
CA SER A 63 4.90 12.44 17.61
C SER A 63 5.40 13.76 18.15
N LYS A 64 5.08 14.85 17.45
CA LYS A 64 5.32 16.21 17.92
C LYS A 64 4.04 17.01 17.83
N LYS A 65 3.73 17.80 18.87
CA LYS A 65 2.74 18.87 18.77
C LYS A 65 3.39 20.09 18.14
N GLU A 66 2.80 20.60 17.07
CA GLU A 66 3.22 21.86 16.44
C GLU A 66 2.52 23.07 17.08
N GLU A 67 2.97 24.28 16.70
CA GLU A 67 2.59 25.57 17.31
C GLU A 67 1.08 25.88 17.26
N HIS A 68 0.28 25.07 16.55
CA HIS A 68 -1.18 25.18 16.43
C HIS A 68 -1.96 23.97 17.01
N ASP A 69 -1.36 23.22 17.96
CA ASP A 69 -1.91 21.99 18.58
C ASP A 69 -2.21 20.84 17.60
N HIS A 70 -1.71 20.93 16.37
CA HIS A 70 -1.70 19.81 15.43
C HIS A 70 -0.59 18.83 15.79
N GLN A 71 -0.93 17.56 15.99
CA GLN A 71 0.03 16.49 16.21
C GLN A 71 0.52 15.96 14.87
N VAL A 72 1.83 16.08 14.62
CA VAL A 72 2.51 15.50 13.46
C VAL A 72 3.22 14.23 13.88
N ASN A 73 3.08 13.18 13.09
CA ASN A 73 3.70 11.88 13.32
C ASN A 73 4.80 11.64 12.30
N TYR A 74 5.91 11.10 12.79
CA TYR A 74 7.11 10.86 12.01
C TYR A 74 7.50 9.39 12.13
N ILE A 75 7.90 8.82 10.99
CA ILE A 75 8.44 7.47 10.89
C ILE A 75 9.90 7.57 10.48
N ILE A 76 10.78 6.92 11.23
CA ILE A 76 12.17 6.69 10.84
C ILE A 76 12.25 5.22 10.43
N MET A 77 12.63 4.97 9.19
CA MET A 77 12.72 3.62 8.64
C MET A 77 13.93 3.47 7.74
N GLU A 78 14.17 2.24 7.30
CA GLU A 78 15.19 1.88 6.32
C GLU A 78 15.02 2.64 5.00
N THR A 79 16.12 3.21 4.51
CA THR A 79 16.21 3.60 3.10
C THR A 79 16.51 2.37 2.27
N VAL A 80 15.51 1.87 1.56
CA VAL A 80 15.69 0.75 0.63
C VAL A 80 16.56 1.21 -0.53
N GLN A 81 17.78 0.66 -0.62
CA GLN A 81 18.71 0.93 -1.71
C GLN A 81 18.19 0.35 -3.03
N GLY A 82 18.23 1.11 -4.11
CA GLY A 82 17.78 0.64 -5.43
C GLY A 82 16.96 1.67 -6.18
N GLN A 83 16.30 1.22 -7.24
CA GLN A 83 15.41 2.05 -8.05
C GLN A 83 14.01 1.46 -8.09
N THR A 84 13.01 2.32 -8.29
CA THR A 84 11.63 1.85 -8.42
C THR A 84 11.46 1.03 -9.69
N LEU A 85 10.54 0.08 -9.69
CA LEU A 85 10.18 -0.62 -10.92
C LEU A 85 9.60 0.34 -11.94
N LEU A 86 8.99 1.46 -11.54
CA LEU A 86 8.48 2.47 -12.47
C LEU A 86 9.60 3.04 -13.35
N SER A 87 10.75 3.37 -12.75
CA SER A 87 11.89 3.91 -13.49
C SER A 87 12.63 2.84 -14.31
N LEU A 88 12.66 1.60 -13.83
CA LEU A 88 13.41 0.52 -14.48
C LEU A 88 12.62 -0.22 -15.56
N TRP A 89 11.28 -0.24 -15.51
CA TRP A 89 10.45 -1.25 -16.19
C TRP A 89 10.75 -1.44 -17.69
N SER A 90 10.93 -0.32 -18.41
CA SER A 90 11.18 -0.32 -19.86
C SER A 90 12.57 -0.86 -20.24
N THR A 91 13.51 -0.88 -19.29
CA THR A 91 14.89 -1.34 -19.51
C THR A 91 15.10 -2.81 -19.13
N LEU A 92 14.15 -3.40 -18.38
CA LEU A 92 14.23 -4.79 -17.93
C LEU A 92 13.93 -5.76 -19.07
N THR A 93 14.77 -6.81 -19.17
CA THR A 93 14.52 -7.94 -20.07
C THR A 93 13.34 -8.77 -19.57
N THR A 94 12.74 -9.56 -20.46
CA THR A 94 11.68 -10.51 -20.09
C THR A 94 12.12 -11.44 -18.96
N GLY A 95 13.37 -11.92 -18.97
CA GLY A 95 13.91 -12.78 -17.90
C GLY A 95 13.92 -12.09 -16.53
N HIS A 96 14.34 -10.82 -16.46
CA HIS A 96 14.28 -10.04 -15.22
C HIS A 96 12.84 -9.81 -14.77
N LYS A 97 11.94 -9.43 -15.70
CA LYS A 97 10.51 -9.25 -15.39
C LYS A 97 9.88 -10.54 -14.85
N THR A 98 10.19 -11.70 -15.43
CA THR A 98 9.74 -13.01 -14.92
C THR A 98 10.23 -13.30 -13.51
N ALA A 99 11.50 -13.03 -13.20
CA ALA A 99 12.04 -13.23 -11.86
C ALA A 99 11.35 -12.33 -10.83
N ILE A 100 11.18 -11.05 -11.16
CA ILE A 100 10.49 -10.04 -10.34
C ILE A 100 9.04 -10.45 -10.10
N SER A 101 8.31 -10.81 -11.15
CA SER A 101 6.91 -11.22 -11.04
C SER A 101 6.74 -12.47 -10.16
N ARG A 102 7.65 -13.44 -10.26
CA ARG A 102 7.64 -14.62 -9.38
C ARG A 102 7.85 -14.25 -7.91
N GLN A 103 8.77 -13.34 -7.62
CA GLN A 103 8.98 -12.86 -6.26
C GLN A 103 7.76 -12.13 -5.72
N LEU A 104 7.16 -11.23 -6.51
CA LEU A 104 5.96 -10.50 -6.12
C LEU A 104 4.75 -11.42 -5.91
N ARG A 105 4.57 -12.44 -6.77
CA ARG A 105 3.55 -13.48 -6.60
C ARG A 105 3.70 -14.16 -5.23
N GLY A 106 4.92 -14.60 -4.91
CA GLY A 106 5.25 -15.20 -3.61
C GLY A 106 4.98 -14.26 -2.45
N SER A 107 5.29 -12.97 -2.58
CA SER A 107 4.98 -11.97 -1.54
C SER A 107 3.48 -11.85 -1.29
N PHE A 108 2.66 -11.81 -2.34
CA PHE A 108 1.21 -11.78 -2.18
C PHE A 108 0.64 -13.08 -1.62
N ASP A 109 1.27 -14.23 -1.91
CA ASP A 109 0.89 -15.50 -1.29
C ASP A 109 1.14 -15.50 0.22
N GLU A 110 2.23 -14.89 0.69
CA GLU A 110 2.47 -14.71 2.13
C GLU A 110 1.45 -13.76 2.75
N LEU A 111 1.13 -12.63 2.11
CA LEU A 111 0.13 -11.68 2.61
C LEU A 111 -1.26 -12.32 2.76
N ARG A 112 -1.64 -13.19 1.82
CA ARG A 112 -2.93 -13.88 1.85
C ARG A 112 -3.05 -14.92 2.97
N LYS A 113 -1.93 -15.35 3.56
CA LYS A 113 -1.93 -16.24 4.73
C LYS A 113 -2.27 -15.50 6.03
N ILE A 114 -2.21 -14.17 6.04
CA ILE A 114 -2.55 -13.38 7.22
C ILE A 114 -4.06 -13.53 7.49
N PRO A 115 -4.45 -14.05 8.66
CA PRO A 115 -5.86 -14.32 8.96
C PRO A 115 -6.67 -13.01 8.97
N SER A 116 -7.85 -13.06 8.36
CA SER A 116 -8.80 -11.95 8.41
C SER A 116 -9.52 -11.91 9.76
N PRO A 117 -9.72 -10.71 10.35
CA PRO A 117 -10.56 -10.53 11.53
C PRO A 117 -12.07 -10.72 11.25
N GLY A 118 -12.45 -11.17 10.05
CA GLY A 118 -13.84 -11.45 9.68
C GLY A 118 -14.63 -10.21 9.24
N CYS A 119 -13.94 -9.13 8.86
CA CYS A 119 -14.59 -7.92 8.36
C CYS A 119 -15.09 -8.14 6.92
N TYR A 120 -16.38 -7.88 6.70
CA TYR A 120 -17.04 -7.95 5.39
C TYR A 120 -16.56 -6.81 4.47
N GLY A 121 -15.60 -7.11 3.60
CA GLY A 121 -14.93 -6.09 2.78
C GLY A 121 -15.85 -5.38 1.77
N SER A 122 -16.85 -6.09 1.25
CA SER A 122 -17.84 -5.52 0.31
C SER A 122 -18.80 -4.53 0.98
N LEU A 123 -19.20 -4.80 2.24
CA LEU A 123 -20.04 -3.90 3.03
C LEU A 123 -19.27 -2.65 3.44
N ALA A 124 -18.03 -2.80 3.89
CA ALA A 124 -17.16 -1.67 4.23
C ALA A 124 -16.95 -0.73 3.02
N PHE A 125 -16.78 -1.29 1.81
CA PHE A 125 -16.65 -0.50 0.59
C PHE A 125 -17.95 0.21 0.20
N ALA A 126 -19.10 -0.48 0.24
CA ALA A 126 -20.40 0.15 -0.03
C ALA A 126 -20.70 1.29 0.95
N LEU A 127 -20.35 1.12 2.23
CA LEU A 127 -20.48 2.16 3.25
C LEU A 127 -19.52 3.34 3.01
N LYS A 128 -18.26 3.08 2.60
CA LYS A 128 -17.31 4.13 2.21
C LYS A 128 -17.78 4.91 0.99
N TYR A 129 -18.32 4.21 -0.01
CA TYR A 129 -18.94 4.85 -1.17
C TYR A 129 -20.09 5.76 -0.75
N GLN A 130 -20.99 5.26 0.10
CA GLN A 130 -22.14 6.02 0.61
C GLN A 130 -21.73 7.25 1.42
N TYR A 131 -20.68 7.14 2.24
CA TYR A 131 -20.17 8.27 3.04
C TYR A 131 -19.52 9.37 2.19
N ASN A 132 -18.78 8.98 1.14
CA ASN A 132 -18.10 9.93 0.25
C ASN A 132 -19.05 10.56 -0.78
N CYS A 133 -20.30 10.11 -0.86
CA CYS A 133 -21.28 10.67 -1.79
C CYS A 133 -21.87 11.98 -1.28
N ALA A 134 -21.87 13.02 -2.11
CA ALA A 134 -22.59 14.25 -1.84
C ALA A 134 -24.11 13.98 -1.76
N PRO A 135 -24.89 14.79 -1.01
CA PRO A 135 -26.33 14.59 -0.87
C PRO A 135 -27.09 14.55 -2.21
N GLU A 136 -26.55 15.20 -3.26
CA GLU A 136 -27.20 15.25 -4.58
C GLU A 136 -27.18 13.93 -5.37
N ILE A 137 -26.39 12.92 -4.95
CA ILE A 137 -26.29 11.62 -5.63
C ILE A 137 -26.98 10.47 -4.87
N HIS A 138 -27.90 10.78 -3.94
CA HIS A 138 -28.62 9.81 -3.11
C HIS A 138 -29.25 8.63 -3.86
N GLN A 139 -29.85 8.87 -5.04
CA GLN A 139 -30.47 7.79 -5.83
C GLN A 139 -29.44 6.80 -6.40
N LYS A 140 -28.26 7.30 -6.77
CA LYS A 140 -27.15 6.48 -7.27
C LYS A 140 -26.49 5.70 -6.13
N ALA A 141 -26.35 6.32 -4.96
CA ALA A 141 -25.89 5.65 -3.74
C ALA A 141 -26.83 4.49 -3.34
N GLU A 142 -28.16 4.67 -3.40
CA GLU A 142 -29.11 3.59 -3.14
C GLU A 142 -29.03 2.45 -4.17
N TYR A 143 -28.82 2.78 -5.45
CA TYR A 143 -28.56 1.77 -6.47
C TYR A 143 -27.32 0.93 -6.13
N TYR A 144 -26.19 1.57 -5.81
CA TYR A 144 -24.96 0.87 -5.44
C TYR A 144 -25.10 0.06 -4.15
N ARG A 145 -25.80 0.60 -3.14
CA ARG A 145 -26.10 -0.13 -1.90
C ARG A 145 -26.82 -1.46 -2.18
N ARG A 146 -27.72 -1.48 -3.17
CA ARG A 146 -28.44 -2.69 -3.58
C ARG A 146 -27.59 -3.63 -4.46
N VAL A 147 -26.79 -3.09 -5.37
CA VAL A 147 -26.12 -3.87 -6.44
C VAL A 147 -24.73 -4.35 -6.05
N LEU A 148 -23.93 -3.55 -5.33
CA LEU A 148 -22.55 -3.92 -4.99
C LEU A 148 -22.44 -5.23 -4.23
N PRO A 149 -23.30 -5.56 -3.24
CA PRO A 149 -23.24 -6.87 -2.57
C PRO A 149 -23.53 -8.06 -3.50
N VAL A 150 -24.22 -7.83 -4.63
CA VAL A 150 -24.56 -8.88 -5.61
C VAL A 150 -23.41 -9.12 -6.59
N VAL A 151 -22.79 -8.05 -7.07
CA VAL A 151 -21.77 -8.08 -8.14
C VAL A 151 -20.34 -8.15 -7.60
N LEU A 152 -20.08 -7.59 -6.42
CA LEU A 152 -18.78 -7.63 -5.75
C LEU A 152 -18.84 -8.62 -4.59
N ARG A 153 -18.65 -9.90 -4.93
CA ARG A 153 -18.51 -10.98 -3.95
C ARG A 153 -17.05 -11.04 -3.49
N GLY A 154 -16.80 -11.44 -2.25
CA GLY A 154 -15.40 -11.54 -1.81
C GLY A 154 -15.19 -11.79 -0.33
N ASP A 155 -15.92 -12.75 0.23
CA ASP A 155 -15.57 -13.35 1.50
C ASP A 155 -14.91 -14.72 1.28
N PRO A 156 -13.88 -15.08 2.08
CA PRO A 156 -13.26 -14.24 3.11
C PRO A 156 -12.35 -13.15 2.51
N THR A 157 -12.18 -12.05 3.24
CA THR A 157 -11.24 -10.98 2.88
C THR A 157 -9.77 -11.42 3.02
N SER A 158 -8.89 -10.84 2.21
CA SER A 158 -7.45 -11.07 2.22
C SER A 158 -6.68 -9.78 2.53
N PHE A 159 -5.57 -9.89 3.26
CA PHE A 159 -4.69 -8.76 3.49
C PHE A 159 -4.06 -8.31 2.17
N SER A 160 -4.24 -7.03 1.84
CA SER A 160 -3.84 -6.41 0.57
C SER A 160 -2.96 -5.20 0.87
N HIS A 161 -1.99 -4.95 -0.02
CA HIS A 161 -1.24 -3.70 -0.05
C HIS A 161 -2.15 -2.52 -0.45
N ALA A 162 -3.11 -2.77 -1.34
CA ALA A 162 -4.12 -1.83 -1.85
C ALA A 162 -3.57 -0.61 -2.63
N ASP A 163 -2.25 -0.41 -2.66
CA ASP A 163 -1.57 0.51 -3.58
C ASP A 163 -0.45 -0.18 -4.38
N PHE A 164 -0.73 -1.35 -4.96
CA PHE A 164 0.26 -2.10 -5.75
C PHE A 164 0.54 -1.41 -7.10
N GLN A 165 1.50 -0.49 -7.07
CA GLN A 165 1.98 0.27 -8.22
C GLN A 165 3.50 0.16 -8.35
N ARG A 166 4.03 0.28 -9.58
CA ARG A 166 5.48 0.18 -9.85
C ARG A 166 6.33 1.22 -9.11
N LYS A 167 5.79 2.37 -8.74
CA LYS A 167 6.47 3.39 -7.92
C LYS A 167 6.69 2.94 -6.46
N ASN A 168 5.91 1.97 -6.00
CA ASN A 168 5.92 1.44 -4.63
C ASN A 168 6.72 0.13 -4.53
N LEU A 169 7.45 -0.23 -5.59
CA LEU A 169 8.26 -1.45 -5.69
C LEU A 169 9.70 -1.03 -5.96
N ILE A 170 10.61 -1.30 -5.04
CA ILE A 170 12.04 -0.96 -5.19
C ILE A 170 12.82 -2.25 -5.46
N LEU A 171 13.57 -2.27 -6.57
CA LEU A 171 14.49 -3.36 -6.89
C LEU A 171 15.87 -3.03 -6.34
N ARG A 172 16.32 -3.83 -5.37
CA ARG A 172 17.67 -3.76 -4.79
C ARG A 172 18.71 -4.27 -5.79
N PRO A 173 19.99 -3.85 -5.64
CA PRO A 173 21.09 -4.38 -6.45
C PRO A 173 21.28 -5.90 -6.36
N ASP A 174 20.86 -6.52 -5.25
CA ASP A 174 20.90 -7.97 -5.04
C ASP A 174 19.75 -8.74 -5.73
N GLY A 175 18.86 -8.03 -6.44
CA GLY A 175 17.70 -8.59 -7.11
C GLY A 175 16.44 -8.71 -6.25
N THR A 176 16.49 -8.29 -4.98
CA THR A 176 15.32 -8.32 -4.08
C THR A 176 14.37 -7.18 -4.39
N VAL A 177 13.09 -7.49 -4.58
CA VAL A 177 12.01 -6.51 -4.70
C VAL A 177 11.41 -6.25 -3.32
N VAL A 178 11.40 -4.98 -2.91
CA VAL A 178 10.84 -4.52 -1.63
C VAL A 178 9.60 -3.67 -1.88
N MET A 179 8.51 -4.00 -1.20
CA MET A 179 7.26 -3.22 -1.23
C MET A 179 7.31 -2.11 -0.19
N VAL A 180 7.00 -0.89 -0.61
CA VAL A 180 6.93 0.31 0.22
C VAL A 180 5.55 0.96 0.11
N ASP A 181 5.29 1.98 0.93
CA ASP A 181 4.04 2.75 0.89
C ASP A 181 2.78 1.95 1.30
N TRP A 182 2.84 1.41 2.52
CA TRP A 182 1.81 0.55 3.11
C TRP A 182 0.62 1.32 3.71
N GLU A 183 0.39 2.58 3.32
CA GLU A 183 -0.61 3.44 3.95
C GLU A 183 -2.06 3.00 3.65
N ALA A 184 -2.28 2.39 2.48
CA ALA A 184 -3.59 1.94 2.04
C ALA A 184 -3.91 0.50 2.48
N ALA A 185 -2.93 -0.21 3.03
CA ALA A 185 -3.01 -1.65 3.25
C ALA A 185 -4.04 -2.03 4.31
N GLY A 186 -4.58 -3.24 4.20
CA GLY A 186 -5.65 -3.73 5.07
C GLY A 186 -6.33 -4.98 4.54
N TRP A 187 -7.38 -5.43 5.21
CA TRP A 187 -8.19 -6.56 4.74
C TRP A 187 -9.27 -6.09 3.80
N TYR A 188 -9.20 -6.56 2.56
CA TYR A 188 -10.13 -6.22 1.49
C TYR A 188 -10.64 -7.50 0.82
N PRO A 189 -11.72 -7.41 0.02
CA PRO A 189 -12.14 -8.53 -0.81
C PRO A 189 -10.99 -9.02 -1.74
N PRO A 190 -10.92 -10.31 -2.10
CA PRO A 190 -9.83 -10.87 -2.90
C PRO A 190 -9.55 -10.17 -4.24
N TYR A 191 -10.58 -9.58 -4.85
CA TYR A 191 -10.47 -8.86 -6.11
C TYR A 191 -9.80 -7.48 -5.99
N TRP A 192 -9.69 -6.94 -4.76
CA TRP A 192 -9.33 -5.55 -4.52
C TRP A 192 -7.95 -5.21 -5.05
N GLU A 193 -6.95 -6.04 -4.73
CA GLU A 193 -5.57 -5.79 -5.13
C GLU A 193 -5.43 -5.79 -6.66
N SER A 194 -5.98 -6.81 -7.34
CA SER A 194 -5.95 -6.88 -8.81
C SER A 194 -6.68 -5.70 -9.44
N ALA A 195 -7.83 -5.29 -8.90
CA ALA A 195 -8.58 -4.16 -9.42
C ALA A 195 -7.82 -2.83 -9.29
N MET A 196 -7.18 -2.59 -8.14
CA MET A 196 -6.38 -1.38 -7.92
C MET A 196 -5.12 -1.36 -8.79
N ALA A 197 -4.46 -2.50 -8.92
CA ALA A 197 -3.28 -2.65 -9.78
C ALA A 197 -3.58 -2.43 -11.26
N MET A 198 -4.70 -2.99 -11.75
CA MET A 198 -5.14 -2.80 -13.13
C MET A 198 -5.53 -1.35 -13.41
N PHE A 199 -6.22 -0.68 -12.47
CA PHE A 199 -6.47 0.75 -12.58
C PHE A 199 -5.17 1.57 -12.66
N ALA A 200 -4.16 1.21 -11.86
CA ALA A 200 -2.87 1.88 -11.84
C ALA A 200 -2.02 1.68 -13.12
N CYS A 201 -2.45 0.82 -14.05
CA CYS A 201 -1.84 0.75 -15.39
C CYS A 201 -2.09 2.02 -16.22
N GLY A 202 -3.04 2.87 -15.81
CA GLY A 202 -3.23 4.21 -16.35
C GLY A 202 -3.54 4.20 -17.84
N ARG A 203 -2.64 4.77 -18.64
CA ARG A 203 -2.79 4.95 -20.09
C ARG A 203 -2.40 3.73 -20.93
N TRP A 204 -2.02 2.62 -20.30
CA TRP A 204 -1.65 1.38 -21.01
C TRP A 204 -0.46 1.55 -21.97
N GLU A 205 0.52 2.37 -21.55
CA GLU A 205 1.69 2.71 -22.37
C GLU A 205 2.74 1.58 -22.44
N ASP A 206 2.59 0.51 -21.64
CA ASP A 206 3.52 -0.61 -21.59
C ASP A 206 2.87 -1.96 -21.20
N ASP A 207 3.72 -2.99 -21.11
CA ASP A 207 3.33 -4.38 -20.85
C ASP A 207 3.03 -4.71 -19.38
N TRP A 208 3.11 -3.75 -18.44
CA TRP A 208 2.94 -4.02 -17.00
C TRP A 208 1.66 -4.80 -16.67
N HIS A 209 0.55 -4.48 -17.33
CA HIS A 209 -0.73 -5.17 -17.20
C HIS A 209 -0.63 -6.70 -17.39
N ALA A 210 0.15 -7.16 -18.36
CA ALA A 210 0.34 -8.60 -18.63
C ALA A 210 1.18 -9.29 -17.53
N TRP A 211 1.98 -8.53 -16.78
CA TRP A 211 2.73 -9.04 -15.65
C TRP A 211 1.93 -8.99 -14.35
N VAL A 212 1.03 -8.01 -14.19
CA VAL A 212 0.06 -8.00 -13.08
C VAL A 212 -0.77 -9.28 -13.10
N ALA A 213 -1.23 -9.72 -14.28
CA ALA A 213 -1.95 -10.99 -14.46
C ALA A 213 -1.15 -12.24 -14.04
N GLN A 214 0.18 -12.16 -14.02
CA GLN A 214 1.06 -13.24 -13.52
C GLN A 214 1.37 -13.11 -12.03
N ILE A 215 1.24 -11.91 -11.47
CA ILE A 215 1.55 -11.59 -10.06
C ILE A 215 0.32 -11.75 -9.17
N LEU A 216 -0.88 -11.51 -9.70
CA LEU A 216 -2.15 -11.52 -8.99
C LEU A 216 -3.18 -12.34 -9.78
N ASP A 217 -4.11 -12.94 -9.05
CA ASP A 217 -5.26 -13.58 -9.67
C ASP A 217 -6.19 -12.50 -10.23
N GLU A 218 -6.55 -12.61 -11.52
CA GLU A 218 -7.40 -11.64 -12.19
C GLU A 218 -8.87 -11.79 -11.80
N HIS A 219 -9.53 -10.66 -11.55
CA HIS A 219 -10.96 -10.59 -11.23
C HIS A 219 -11.65 -9.63 -12.22
N PRO A 220 -11.75 -9.99 -13.51
CA PRO A 220 -12.11 -9.03 -14.58
C PRO A 220 -13.49 -8.41 -14.40
N ASN A 221 -14.46 -9.16 -13.87
CA ASN A 221 -15.81 -8.65 -13.63
C ASN A 221 -15.80 -7.58 -12.53
N GLU A 222 -15.15 -7.88 -11.41
CA GLU A 222 -15.02 -6.98 -10.27
C GLU A 222 -14.16 -5.77 -10.63
N CYS A 223 -13.08 -5.96 -11.40
CA CYS A 223 -12.25 -4.89 -11.94
C CYS A 223 -13.08 -3.89 -12.76
N ALA A 224 -13.97 -4.36 -13.65
CA ALA A 224 -14.81 -3.49 -14.46
C ALA A 224 -15.72 -2.59 -13.60
N TRP A 225 -16.36 -3.16 -12.57
CA TRP A 225 -17.14 -2.40 -11.60
C TRP A 225 -16.27 -1.41 -10.80
N MET A 226 -15.11 -1.86 -10.31
CA MET A 226 -14.21 -1.04 -9.51
C MET A 226 -13.64 0.14 -10.28
N VAL A 227 -13.29 -0.03 -11.57
CA VAL A 227 -12.81 1.06 -12.42
C VAL A 227 -13.91 2.11 -12.62
N MET A 228 -15.14 1.69 -12.91
CA MET A 228 -16.28 2.60 -13.04
C MET A 228 -16.51 3.41 -11.76
N ILE A 229 -16.62 2.72 -10.62
CA ILE A 229 -16.87 3.32 -9.30
C ILE A 229 -15.74 4.28 -8.91
N ARG A 230 -14.49 3.92 -9.20
CA ARG A 230 -13.32 4.75 -8.89
C ARG A 230 -13.28 6.01 -9.75
N ASN A 231 -13.55 5.89 -11.04
CA ASN A 231 -13.62 7.07 -11.90
C ASN A 231 -14.69 8.05 -11.41
N GLU A 232 -15.80 7.59 -10.86
CA GLU A 232 -16.87 8.47 -10.37
C GLU A 232 -16.56 9.15 -9.03
N LEU A 233 -15.87 8.48 -8.10
CA LEU A 233 -15.56 9.04 -6.78
C LEU A 233 -14.37 10.02 -6.79
N TRP A 234 -13.51 9.92 -7.80
CA TRP A 234 -12.24 10.65 -7.87
C TRP A 234 -12.05 11.43 -9.19
N SER A 235 -13.12 11.60 -9.99
CA SER A 235 -13.22 12.61 -11.07
C SER A 235 -13.72 13.94 -10.53
#